data_AF-A0A7T1HGX6-F1
#
_entry.id   AF-A0A7T1HGX6-F1
#
_cell.length_a   1.000
_cell.length_b   1.000
_cell.length_c   1.000
_cell.angle_alpha   90.00
_cell.angle_beta   90.00
_cell.angle_gamma   90.00
#
_symmetry.space_group_name_H-M   'P 1'
#
loop_
_entity.id
_entity.type
_entity.pdbx_description
1 polymer ?
#
loop_
_entity_poly.entity_id
_entity_poly.type
_entity_poly.pdbx_seq_one_letter_code
_entity_poly.pdbx_strand_id
1 'polypeptide(L)'
;MILAAEIRPLLLALLAAPLLPLQGVARAAETPCSDAQTTVESTRCLIQALEAVDRRLEAALMGVAMQAAGVPSDTFLSLWRDNLTNFHRTSADPKEQAEAFRSERRKVCAYAKSMAFQGTGYGIFTTACEIELTETLLKQFEP
;
A
#
# COMPACT_ATOMS: atom_id res chain seq x y z
N MET A 1 -54.04 -42.43 6.18
CA MET A 1 -52.64 -42.75 5.80
C MET A 1 -52.06 -41.50 5.16
N ILE A 2 -51.04 -40.95 5.81
CA ILE A 2 -49.93 -40.15 5.25
C ILE A 2 -50.27 -38.75 4.68
N LEU A 3 -49.78 -37.75 5.44
CA LEU A 3 -49.45 -36.39 5.05
C LEU A 3 -48.77 -36.35 3.67
N ALA A 4 -49.25 -35.49 2.76
CA ALA A 4 -48.43 -34.98 1.68
C ALA A 4 -48.39 -33.46 1.79
N ALA A 5 -47.32 -32.98 2.43
CA ALA A 5 -46.99 -31.59 2.61
C ALA A 5 -46.81 -30.91 1.24
N GLU A 6 -47.66 -29.93 0.94
CA GLU A 6 -47.41 -28.95 -0.11
C GLU A 6 -46.31 -27.99 0.33
N ILE A 7 -45.05 -28.38 0.14
CA ILE A 7 -43.90 -27.50 0.26
C ILE A 7 -42.97 -27.82 -0.89
N ARG A 8 -43.30 -27.39 -2.11
CA ARG A 8 -42.49 -27.73 -3.30
C ARG A 8 -42.23 -26.67 -4.37
N PRO A 9 -42.53 -25.37 -4.20
CA PRO A 9 -41.84 -24.36 -5.01
C PRO A 9 -40.90 -23.45 -4.19
N LEU A 10 -41.03 -23.41 -2.86
CA LEU A 10 -40.29 -22.43 -2.03
C LEU A 10 -38.84 -22.82 -1.72
N LEU A 11 -38.47 -24.09 -1.81
CA LEU A 11 -37.11 -24.57 -1.50
C LEU A 11 -36.12 -24.41 -2.67
N LEU A 12 -36.60 -24.24 -3.90
CA LEU A 12 -35.75 -24.00 -5.08
C LEU A 12 -35.42 -22.51 -5.29
N ALA A 13 -36.19 -21.61 -4.68
CA ALA A 13 -35.96 -20.16 -4.75
C ALA A 13 -34.86 -19.67 -3.79
N LEU A 14 -34.41 -20.50 -2.85
CA LEU A 14 -33.38 -20.17 -1.86
C LEU A 14 -31.96 -20.58 -2.27
N LEU A 15 -31.78 -21.20 -3.45
CA LEU A 15 -30.47 -21.58 -4.00
C LEU A 15 -29.91 -20.56 -5.02
N ALA A 16 -30.66 -19.50 -5.32
CA ALA A 16 -30.16 -18.34 -6.04
C ALA A 16 -29.64 -17.28 -5.06
N ALA A 17 -28.79 -17.69 -4.11
CA ALA A 17 -27.87 -16.74 -3.51
C ALA A 17 -27.05 -16.18 -4.69
N PRO A 18 -27.07 -14.87 -4.94
CA PRO A 18 -26.20 -14.34 -5.97
C PRO A 18 -24.79 -14.63 -5.46
N LEU A 19 -24.10 -15.50 -6.17
CA LEU A 19 -22.65 -15.44 -6.30
C LEU A 19 -22.35 -14.07 -6.93
N LEU A 20 -22.55 -13.00 -6.16
CA LEU A 20 -21.92 -11.74 -6.40
C LEU A 20 -20.45 -12.12 -6.40
N PRO A 21 -19.77 -12.07 -7.56
CA PRO A 21 -18.35 -12.29 -7.51
C PRO A 21 -17.86 -11.18 -6.59
N LEU A 22 -17.19 -11.57 -5.51
CA LEU A 22 -16.29 -10.73 -4.74
C LEU A 22 -15.17 -10.31 -5.71
N GLN A 23 -15.54 -9.54 -6.73
CA GLN A 23 -14.65 -8.71 -7.50
C GLN A 23 -14.33 -7.59 -6.53
N GLY A 24 -13.43 -7.88 -5.60
CA GLY A 24 -12.45 -6.88 -5.25
C GLY A 24 -11.96 -6.37 -6.59
N VAL A 25 -12.44 -5.19 -6.97
CA VAL A 25 -11.98 -4.51 -8.16
C VAL A 25 -10.53 -4.21 -7.82
N ALA A 26 -9.65 -5.13 -8.17
CA ALA A 26 -8.26 -4.82 -8.40
C ALA A 26 -8.31 -3.84 -9.55
N ARG A 27 -8.53 -2.57 -9.21
CA ARG A 27 -8.33 -1.46 -10.11
C ARG A 27 -6.87 -1.60 -10.47
N ALA A 28 -6.59 -2.16 -11.63
CA ALA A 28 -5.32 -1.93 -12.28
C ALA A 28 -5.31 -0.41 -12.49
N ALA A 29 -4.75 0.32 -11.51
CA ALA A 29 -4.34 1.68 -11.74
C ALA A 29 -3.54 1.66 -13.04
N GLU A 30 -3.65 2.70 -13.88
CA GLU A 30 -2.75 2.87 -15.00
C GLU A 30 -1.32 2.81 -14.45
N THR A 31 -0.71 1.64 -14.52
CA THR A 31 0.56 1.41 -13.88
C THR A 31 1.59 2.10 -14.74
N PRO A 32 2.53 2.85 -14.15
CA PRO A 32 3.79 3.06 -14.85
C PRO A 32 4.23 1.69 -15.40
N CYS A 33 4.69 1.66 -16.66
CA CYS A 33 5.13 0.44 -17.37
C CYS A 33 4.06 -0.37 -18.14
N SER A 34 2.89 0.21 -18.48
CA SER A 34 1.88 -0.45 -19.33
C SER A 34 2.39 -0.91 -20.71
N ASP A 35 3.41 -0.23 -21.23
CA ASP A 35 3.96 -0.49 -22.57
C ASP A 35 5.02 -1.62 -22.58
N ALA A 36 5.37 -2.17 -21.42
CA ALA A 36 6.34 -3.24 -21.33
C ALA A 36 5.81 -4.54 -21.96
N GLN A 37 6.57 -5.15 -22.87
CA GLN A 37 6.14 -6.31 -23.65
C GLN A 37 6.58 -7.63 -23.01
N THR A 38 7.52 -7.58 -22.06
CA THR A 38 8.02 -8.76 -21.35
C THR A 38 8.00 -8.57 -19.83
N THR A 39 8.02 -9.69 -19.09
CA THR A 39 8.14 -9.69 -17.62
C THR A 39 9.44 -8.99 -17.16
N VAL A 40 10.52 -9.11 -17.94
CA VAL A 40 11.81 -8.48 -17.63
C VAL A 40 11.72 -6.96 -17.77
N GLU A 41 11.14 -6.48 -18.88
CA GLU A 41 10.91 -5.05 -19.09
C GLU A 41 9.99 -4.45 -18.03
N SER A 42 8.90 -5.16 -17.71
CA SER A 42 7.97 -4.75 -16.66
C SER A 42 8.67 -4.61 -15.32
N THR A 43 9.48 -5.61 -14.95
CA THR A 43 10.26 -5.59 -13.71
C THR A 43 11.24 -4.43 -13.67
N ARG A 44 12.01 -4.21 -14.75
CA ARG A 44 12.98 -3.11 -14.81
C ARG A 44 12.31 -1.75 -14.67
N CYS A 45 11.24 -1.53 -15.41
CA CYS A 45 10.53 -0.26 -15.39
C CYS A 45 9.91 0.00 -14.00
N LEU A 46 9.31 -1.02 -13.36
CA LEU A 46 8.75 -0.88 -12.01
C LEU A 46 9.82 -0.60 -10.95
N ILE A 47 11.02 -1.18 -11.06
CA ILE A 47 12.14 -0.87 -10.17
C ILE A 47 12.52 0.62 -10.30
N GLN A 48 12.64 1.12 -11.54
CA GLN A 48 12.94 2.55 -11.78
C GLN A 48 11.85 3.47 -11.25
N ALA A 49 10.57 3.09 -11.42
CA ALA A 49 9.44 3.83 -10.88
C ALA A 49 9.45 3.84 -9.34
N LEU A 50 9.77 2.70 -8.71
CA LEU A 50 9.92 2.60 -7.26
C LEU A 50 11.05 3.51 -6.74
N GLU A 51 12.22 3.49 -7.38
CA GLU A 51 13.32 4.38 -7.00
C GLU A 51 12.94 5.86 -7.14
N ALA A 52 12.18 6.21 -8.18
CA ALA A 52 11.73 7.57 -8.39
C ALA A 52 10.73 8.03 -7.31
N VAL A 53 9.78 7.19 -6.91
CA VAL A 53 8.86 7.51 -5.82
C VAL A 53 9.57 7.53 -4.46
N ASP A 54 10.57 6.68 -4.24
CA ASP A 54 11.38 6.68 -3.01
C ASP A 54 12.17 7.99 -2.86
N ARG A 55 12.75 8.51 -3.94
CA ARG A 55 13.38 9.84 -3.92
C ARG A 55 12.39 10.97 -3.62
N ARG A 56 11.16 10.88 -4.15
CA ARG A 56 10.10 11.85 -3.83
C ARG A 56 9.73 11.78 -2.35
N LEU A 57 9.64 10.59 -1.78
CA LEU A 57 9.37 10.40 -0.35
C LEU A 57 10.45 11.04 0.52
N GLU A 58 11.72 10.78 0.24
CA GLU A 58 12.85 11.36 0.98
C GLU A 58 12.81 12.90 0.95
N ALA A 59 12.52 13.48 -0.22
CA ALA A 59 12.38 14.94 -0.36
C ALA A 59 11.19 15.49 0.45
N ALA A 60 10.04 14.80 0.44
CA ALA A 60 8.86 15.21 1.20
C ALA A 60 9.10 15.15 2.72
N LEU A 61 9.71 14.07 3.22
CA LEU A 61 10.07 13.94 4.64
C LEU A 61 11.07 14.99 5.09
N MET A 62 12.05 15.33 4.24
CA MET A 62 12.96 16.44 4.51
C MET A 62 12.21 17.79 4.56
N GLY A 63 11.23 17.99 3.70
CA GLY A 63 10.33 19.15 3.75
C GLY A 63 9.58 19.27 5.09
N VAL A 64 9.02 18.16 5.58
CA VAL A 64 8.34 18.10 6.90
C VAL A 64 9.31 18.46 8.03
N ALA A 65 10.52 17.90 8.03
CA ALA A 65 11.53 18.20 9.03
C ALA A 65 11.96 19.69 9.01
N MET A 66 12.11 20.26 7.82
CA MET A 66 12.42 21.69 7.66
C MET A 66 11.28 22.59 8.15
N GLN A 67 10.02 22.26 7.84
CA GLN A 67 8.86 22.99 8.33
C GLN A 67 8.78 22.95 9.86
N ALA A 68 9.01 21.78 10.46
CA ALA A 68 9.04 21.63 11.91
C ALA A 68 10.14 22.49 12.56
N ALA A 69 11.32 22.55 11.96
CA ALA A 69 12.43 23.39 12.42
C ALA A 69 12.18 24.90 12.21
N GLY A 70 11.35 25.28 11.25
CA GLY A 70 10.98 26.67 10.96
C GLY A 70 9.93 27.25 11.93
N VAL A 71 9.29 26.42 12.76
CA VAL A 71 8.35 26.90 13.77
C VAL A 71 9.13 27.64 14.86
N PRO A 72 8.82 28.93 15.16
CA PRO A 72 9.54 29.72 16.15
C PRO A 72 9.15 29.31 17.58
N SER A 73 9.52 28.10 17.98
CA SER A 73 9.34 27.57 19.34
C SER A 73 10.27 26.37 19.56
N ASP A 74 11.26 26.54 20.44
CA ASP A 74 12.14 25.44 20.86
C ASP A 74 11.35 24.33 21.57
N THR A 75 10.27 24.70 22.27
CA THR A 75 9.36 23.76 22.92
C THR A 75 8.65 22.87 21.91
N PHE A 76 8.18 23.42 20.78
CA PHE A 76 7.54 22.62 19.74
C PHE A 76 8.50 21.58 19.16
N LEU A 77 9.72 22.00 18.78
CA LEU A 77 10.69 21.10 18.18
C LEU A 77 11.13 19.99 19.15
N SER A 78 11.27 20.31 20.44
CA SER A 78 11.51 19.28 21.46
C SER A 78 10.34 18.29 21.53
N LEU A 79 9.12 18.79 21.73
CA LEU A 79 7.94 17.94 21.87
C LEU A 79 7.69 17.07 20.63
N TRP A 80 7.91 17.61 19.44
CA TRP A 80 7.80 16.85 18.20
C TRP A 80 8.81 15.70 18.13
N ARG A 81 10.09 15.98 18.40
CA ARG A 81 11.15 14.93 18.44
C ARG A 81 10.90 13.91 19.54
N ASP A 82 10.49 14.36 20.72
CA ASP A 82 10.21 13.51 21.87
C ASP A 82 9.01 12.60 21.60
N ASN A 83 7.96 13.11 20.95
CA ASN A 83 6.80 12.32 20.57
C ASN A 83 7.15 11.26 19.53
N LEU A 84 7.94 11.60 18.51
CA LEU A 84 8.42 10.64 17.52
C LEU A 84 9.25 9.52 18.18
N THR A 85 10.21 9.89 19.02
CA THR A 85 11.14 8.94 19.65
C THR A 85 10.45 8.06 20.70
N ASN A 86 9.69 8.66 21.62
CA ASN A 86 9.21 7.96 22.80
C ASN A 86 7.85 7.28 22.58
N PHE A 87 6.95 7.93 21.84
CA PHE A 87 5.59 7.41 21.65
C PHE A 87 5.49 6.55 20.39
N HIS A 88 5.94 7.09 19.25
CA HIS A 88 5.89 6.38 17.97
C HIS A 88 7.09 5.47 17.72
N ARG A 89 8.12 5.52 18.58
CA ARG A 89 9.35 4.73 18.47
C ARG A 89 10.00 4.85 17.08
N THR A 90 10.01 6.07 16.56
CA THR A 90 10.56 6.44 15.26
C THR A 90 11.56 7.59 15.40
N SER A 91 12.29 7.89 14.33
CA SER A 91 13.27 8.98 14.29
C SER A 91 12.65 10.31 13.86
N ALA A 92 13.32 11.41 14.18
CA ALA A 92 13.08 12.72 13.57
C ALA A 92 13.98 12.99 12.36
N ASP A 93 14.96 12.11 12.09
CA ASP A 93 15.78 12.17 10.88
C ASP A 93 14.96 11.67 9.68
N PRO A 94 14.75 12.50 8.64
CA PRO A 94 13.97 12.12 7.48
C PRO A 94 14.55 10.91 6.72
N LYS A 95 15.87 10.69 6.75
CA LYS A 95 16.51 9.52 6.12
C LYS A 95 16.20 8.24 6.88
N GLU A 96 16.33 8.27 8.20
CA GLU A 96 15.99 7.13 9.06
C GLU A 96 14.49 6.80 8.95
N GLN A 97 13.62 7.82 8.87
CA GLN A 97 12.19 7.61 8.61
C GLN A 97 11.93 6.97 7.25
N ALA A 98 12.60 7.43 6.18
CA ALA A 98 12.45 6.86 4.85
C ALA A 98 12.93 5.40 4.79
N GLU A 99 14.05 5.08 5.44
CA GLU A 99 14.55 3.70 5.56
C GLU A 99 13.61 2.80 6.34
N ALA A 100 13.12 3.26 7.51
CA ALA A 100 12.16 2.53 8.32
C ALA A 100 10.87 2.25 7.53
N PHE A 101 10.33 3.26 6.85
CA PHE A 101 9.14 3.10 6.01
C PHE A 101 9.37 2.09 4.89
N ARG A 102 10.46 2.19 4.13
CA ARG A 102 10.79 1.25 3.04
C ARG A 102 10.88 -0.19 3.56
N SER A 103 11.50 -0.39 4.72
CA SER A 103 11.62 -1.69 5.38
C SER A 103 10.25 -2.28 5.74
N GLU A 104 9.37 -1.52 6.40
CA GLU A 104 8.04 -1.98 6.77
C GLU A 104 7.14 -2.19 5.55
N ARG A 105 7.18 -1.27 4.58
CA ARG A 105 6.47 -1.37 3.30
C ARG A 105 6.82 -2.67 2.57
N ARG A 106 8.10 -3.01 2.49
CA ARG A 106 8.56 -4.26 1.86
C ARG A 106 7.96 -5.49 2.53
N LYS A 107 7.91 -5.51 3.87
CA LYS A 107 7.30 -6.61 4.64
C LYS A 107 5.80 -6.73 4.37
N VAL A 108 5.08 -5.61 4.40
CA VAL A 108 3.63 -5.57 4.13
C VAL A 108 3.32 -6.08 2.72
N CYS A 109 4.03 -5.60 1.70
CA CYS A 109 3.79 -6.02 0.32
C CYS A 109 4.19 -7.48 0.06
N ALA A 110 5.26 -7.97 0.70
CA ALA A 110 5.61 -9.39 0.65
C ALA A 110 4.54 -10.26 1.32
N TYR A 111 4.01 -9.84 2.47
CA TYR A 111 2.91 -10.53 3.15
C TYR A 111 1.62 -10.53 2.32
N ALA A 112 1.22 -9.37 1.77
CA ALA A 112 0.05 -9.28 0.92
C ALA A 112 0.11 -10.25 -0.27
N LYS A 113 1.31 -10.44 -0.85
CA LYS A 113 1.49 -11.38 -1.95
C LYS A 113 1.63 -12.84 -1.51
N SER A 114 2.15 -13.13 -0.31
CA SER A 114 2.28 -14.50 0.19
C SER A 114 0.92 -15.20 0.35
N MET A 115 -0.16 -14.41 0.48
CA MET A 115 -1.55 -14.89 0.51
C MET A 115 -2.10 -15.29 -0.88
N ALA A 116 -1.34 -15.08 -1.97
CA ALA A 116 -1.73 -15.43 -3.34
C ALA A 116 -0.70 -16.35 -4.02
N PHE A 117 -1.13 -17.10 -5.04
CA PHE A 117 -0.29 -18.10 -5.75
C PHE A 117 1.04 -17.49 -6.24
N GLN A 118 2.15 -18.18 -5.94
CA GLN A 118 3.51 -17.73 -6.25
C GLN A 118 3.88 -18.10 -7.70
N GLY A 119 4.36 -17.12 -8.47
CA GLY A 119 4.78 -17.28 -9.86
C GLY A 119 5.68 -16.12 -10.29
N THR A 120 6.07 -16.07 -11.56
CA THR A 120 6.99 -15.05 -12.12
C THR A 120 6.50 -13.60 -11.94
N GLY A 121 5.20 -13.39 -11.67
CA GLY A 121 4.62 -12.09 -11.32
C GLY A 121 4.81 -11.65 -9.87
N TYR A 122 5.48 -12.43 -9.01
CA TYR A 122 5.68 -12.07 -7.60
C TYR A 122 6.39 -10.72 -7.46
N GLY A 123 7.55 -10.55 -8.11
CA GLY A 123 8.34 -9.32 -8.03
C GLY A 123 7.62 -8.09 -8.59
N ILE A 124 6.87 -8.27 -9.68
CA ILE A 124 6.04 -7.22 -10.29
C ILE A 124 4.98 -6.75 -9.31
N PHE A 125 4.22 -7.67 -8.72
CA PHE A 125 3.17 -7.31 -7.77
C PHE A 125 3.73 -6.65 -6.50
N THR A 126 4.79 -7.21 -5.91
CA THR A 126 5.36 -6.61 -4.69
C THR A 126 5.86 -5.20 -4.96
N THR A 127 6.49 -4.97 -6.12
CA THR A 127 6.99 -3.63 -6.50
C THR A 127 5.85 -2.65 -6.76
N ALA A 128 4.78 -3.09 -7.43
CA ALA A 128 3.59 -2.27 -7.64
C ALA A 128 2.90 -1.87 -6.31
N CYS A 129 2.75 -2.82 -5.39
CA CYS A 129 2.25 -2.54 -4.04
C CYS A 129 3.12 -1.51 -3.30
N GLU A 130 4.45 -1.64 -3.41
CA GLU A 130 5.37 -0.68 -2.79
C GLU A 130 5.21 0.73 -3.38
N ILE A 131 5.05 0.85 -4.70
CA ILE A 131 4.78 2.13 -5.35
C ILE A 131 3.48 2.73 -4.79
N GLU A 132 2.38 1.97 -4.79
CA GLU A 132 1.06 2.46 -4.37
C GLU A 132 1.04 2.92 -2.90
N LEU A 133 1.67 2.17 -2.00
CA LEU A 133 1.78 2.56 -0.59
C LEU A 133 2.59 3.86 -0.43
N THR A 134 3.65 4.02 -1.22
CA THR A 134 4.50 5.22 -1.16
C THR A 134 3.77 6.43 -1.72
N GLU A 135 3.07 6.28 -2.84
CA GLU A 135 2.24 7.35 -3.41
C GLU A 135 1.08 7.75 -2.49
N THR A 136 0.48 6.77 -1.80
CA THR A 136 -0.57 7.04 -0.81
C THR A 136 -0.04 7.87 0.35
N LEU A 137 1.17 7.56 0.85
CA LEU A 137 1.81 8.35 1.89
C LEU A 137 2.17 9.76 1.38
N LEU A 138 2.72 9.87 0.18
CA LEU A 138 3.07 11.16 -0.43
C LEU A 138 1.86 12.11 -0.54
N LYS A 139 0.68 11.58 -0.87
CA LYS A 139 -0.57 12.37 -0.89
C LYS A 139 -0.93 12.97 0.47
N GLN A 140 -0.47 12.39 1.58
CA GLN A 140 -0.67 12.96 2.92
C GLN A 140 0.27 14.14 3.21
N PHE A 141 1.30 14.33 2.39
CA PHE A 141 2.24 15.45 2.49
C PHE A 141 1.92 16.57 1.50
N GLU A 142 0.90 16.40 0.65
CA GLU A 142 0.39 17.46 -0.22
C GLU A 142 -0.29 18.54 0.67
N PRO A 143 -0.07 19.84 0.38
CA PRO A 143 -0.58 20.95 1.18
C PRO A 143 -2.10 21.12 1.13
#